data_AF-A0A1Q3X3W3-F1
#
_entry.id   AF-A0A1Q3X3W3-F1
#
_cell.length_a   1.000
_cell.length_b   1.000
_cell.length_c   1.000
_cell.angle_alpha   90.00
_cell.angle_beta   90.00
_cell.angle_gamma   90.00
#
_symmetry.space_group_name_H-M   'P 1'
#
loop_
_entity.id
_entity.type
_entity.pdbx_description
1 polymer ?
#
loop_
_entity_poly.entity_id
_entity_poly.type
_entity_poly.pdbx_seq_one_letter_code
_entity_poly.pdbx_strand_id
1 'polypeptide(L)'
;MQSYYILTVIITICAGFAYLNHRIIKLPPTIGIMVLSLITSLAVVAAGKVMPSISQPLTEMISTIDFHDLLMKIMLSFLLFAGAIHIDAAKLKAERLPVIVLATVGTLISTFLVGGLIYFLFGFFDAHIDFIYCLLFGALISPTDPIAVLGILKRTKIPGSLQLKIAGESLFNDGVAVVIFLTIMEVSVKGTDNLTFSGVSLLFLREAVGGLIYGALLGYAGFFLLRSIDNYKTEVLITIAMVMGGYMLADELHISGPIAMVVAGLITGNKGKELAMSDTTRDYIGKFWELIDEILNAILFLLVGFEMLVVKVNIGIMIIGVITIFVVLLARWISVALPITLLRPFARFEKHAISILAWGGLRGGISVALALSLPAEMYRDQFVSITYSVVIFSIIVQGLTIERVAKKLVNTD
;
A
#
# COMPACT_ATOMS: atom_id res chain seq x y z
N MET A 1 -9.86 -21.52 -18.27
CA MET A 1 -8.55 -22.16 -18.54
C MET A 1 -7.41 -21.19 -18.29
N GLN A 2 -7.32 -20.06 -19.00
CA GLN A 2 -6.18 -19.12 -18.91
C GLN A 2 -5.95 -18.54 -17.49
N SER A 3 -6.99 -18.09 -16.79
CA SER A 3 -6.86 -17.53 -15.42
C SER A 3 -6.34 -18.56 -14.40
N TYR A 4 -6.66 -19.85 -14.57
CA TYR A 4 -6.16 -20.93 -13.70
C TYR A 4 -4.66 -21.16 -13.89
N TYR A 5 -4.19 -21.17 -15.14
CA TYR A 5 -2.76 -21.32 -15.45
C TYR A 5 -1.95 -20.17 -14.90
N ILE A 6 -2.41 -18.93 -15.10
CA ILE A 6 -1.77 -17.72 -14.57
C ILE A 6 -1.63 -17.81 -13.04
N LEU A 7 -2.73 -18.10 -12.33
CA LEU A 7 -2.72 -18.19 -10.87
C LEU A 7 -1.77 -19.30 -10.39
N THR A 8 -1.78 -20.45 -11.07
CA THR A 8 -0.91 -21.58 -10.74
C THR A 8 0.56 -21.22 -10.91
N VAL A 9 0.92 -20.53 -12.00
CA VAL A 9 2.30 -20.09 -12.25
C VAL A 9 2.75 -19.05 -11.22
N ILE A 10 1.91 -18.05 -10.92
CA ILE A 10 2.19 -17.03 -9.90
C ILE A 10 2.47 -17.70 -8.55
N ILE A 11 1.57 -18.58 -8.09
CA ILE A 11 1.70 -19.24 -6.78
C ILE A 11 2.95 -20.13 -6.75
N THR A 12 3.21 -20.89 -7.82
CA THR A 12 4.35 -21.82 -7.90
C THR A 12 5.68 -21.06 -7.87
N ILE A 13 5.80 -19.97 -8.66
CA ILE A 13 7.00 -19.13 -8.66
C ILE A 13 7.17 -18.43 -7.31
N CYS A 14 6.08 -17.87 -6.77
CA CYS A 14 6.08 -17.22 -5.46
C CYS A 14 6.60 -18.18 -4.37
N ALA A 15 6.10 -19.42 -4.33
CA ALA A 15 6.54 -20.43 -3.38
C ALA A 15 8.01 -20.81 -3.59
N GLY A 16 8.45 -20.97 -4.85
CA GLY A 16 9.84 -21.24 -5.19
C GLY A 16 10.80 -20.13 -4.73
N PHE A 17 10.42 -18.86 -4.94
CA PHE A 17 11.21 -17.70 -4.49
C PHE A 17 11.18 -17.55 -2.97
N ALA A 18 10.04 -17.77 -2.33
CA ALA A 18 9.95 -17.78 -0.87
C ALA A 18 10.86 -18.85 -0.27
N TYR A 19 10.87 -20.06 -0.84
CA TYR A 19 11.76 -21.15 -0.43
C TYR A 19 13.24 -20.80 -0.63
N LEU A 20 13.60 -20.29 -1.81
CA LEU A 20 14.97 -19.89 -2.12
C LEU A 20 15.46 -18.78 -1.19
N ASN A 21 14.61 -17.78 -0.92
CA ASN A 21 14.91 -16.72 0.00
C ASN A 21 15.10 -17.25 1.42
N HIS A 22 14.17 -18.08 1.91
CA HIS A 22 14.24 -18.65 3.25
C HIS A 22 15.50 -19.51 3.46
N ARG A 23 15.87 -20.32 2.47
CA ARG A 23 16.98 -21.28 2.58
C ARG A 23 18.35 -20.65 2.32
N ILE A 24 18.47 -19.75 1.33
CA ILE A 24 19.77 -19.27 0.82
C ILE A 24 19.98 -17.78 1.12
N ILE A 25 19.09 -16.90 0.65
CA ILE A 25 19.33 -15.45 0.61
C ILE A 25 19.12 -14.78 1.98
N LYS A 26 18.15 -15.26 2.77
CA LYS A 26 17.83 -14.82 4.14
C LYS A 26 17.53 -13.32 4.27
N LEU A 27 17.01 -12.71 3.20
CA LEU A 27 16.47 -11.35 3.26
C LEU A 27 15.06 -11.36 3.89
N PRO A 28 14.56 -10.21 4.38
CA PRO A 28 13.16 -10.08 4.78
C PRO A 28 12.22 -10.66 3.72
N PRO A 29 11.16 -11.42 4.08
CA PRO A 29 10.43 -12.27 3.13
C PRO A 29 9.98 -11.57 1.85
N THR A 30 9.26 -10.45 1.96
CA THR A 30 8.74 -9.68 0.82
C THR A 30 9.86 -9.05 -0.02
N ILE A 31 10.88 -8.48 0.64
CA ILE A 31 12.06 -7.91 -0.03
C ILE A 31 12.82 -8.99 -0.82
N GLY A 32 13.03 -10.17 -0.24
CA GLY A 32 13.73 -11.27 -0.89
C GLY A 32 13.00 -11.77 -2.14
N ILE A 33 11.67 -11.88 -2.08
CA ILE A 33 10.84 -12.27 -3.23
C ILE A 33 10.91 -11.20 -4.33
N MET A 34 10.87 -9.91 -3.97
CA MET A 34 11.04 -8.82 -4.93
C MET A 34 12.42 -8.83 -5.60
N VAL A 35 13.49 -9.00 -4.83
CA VAL A 35 14.85 -9.05 -5.38
C VAL A 35 15.00 -10.24 -6.34
N LEU A 36 14.48 -11.41 -5.97
CA LEU A 36 14.50 -12.58 -6.84
C LEU A 36 13.71 -12.36 -8.13
N SER A 37 12.50 -11.82 -8.05
CA SER A 37 11.68 -11.49 -9.23
C SER A 37 12.35 -10.47 -10.13
N LEU A 38 12.95 -9.41 -9.58
CA LEU A 38 13.72 -8.43 -10.36
C LEU A 38 14.92 -9.05 -11.07
N ILE A 39 15.71 -9.87 -10.38
CA ILE A 39 16.85 -10.56 -10.97
C ILE A 39 16.38 -11.48 -12.11
N THR A 40 15.31 -12.23 -11.89
CA THR A 40 14.71 -13.08 -12.93
C THR A 40 14.21 -12.25 -14.10
N SER A 41 13.49 -11.15 -13.86
CA SER A 41 13.04 -10.23 -14.90
C SER A 41 14.20 -9.72 -15.74
N LEU A 42 15.26 -9.19 -15.11
CA LEU A 42 16.43 -8.68 -15.81
C LEU A 42 17.15 -9.77 -16.61
N ALA A 43 17.26 -10.99 -16.05
CA ALA A 43 17.84 -12.13 -16.75
C ALA A 43 17.03 -12.51 -17.99
N VAL A 44 15.69 -12.50 -17.89
CA VAL A 44 14.79 -12.78 -19.02
C VAL A 44 14.89 -11.68 -20.09
N VAL A 45 14.92 -10.39 -19.72
CA VAL A 45 15.13 -9.29 -20.67
C VAL A 45 16.48 -9.41 -21.37
N ALA A 46 17.55 -9.71 -20.63
CA ALA A 46 18.88 -9.87 -21.19
C ALA A 46 18.97 -11.07 -22.13
N ALA A 47 18.39 -12.21 -21.75
CA ALA A 47 18.32 -13.41 -22.59
C ALA A 47 17.47 -13.16 -23.84
N GLY A 48 16.37 -12.41 -23.74
CA GLY A 48 15.50 -12.05 -24.86
C GLY A 48 16.19 -11.26 -25.98
N LYS A 49 17.23 -10.48 -25.65
CA LYS A 49 18.06 -9.79 -26.65
C LYS A 49 18.85 -10.75 -27.55
N VAL A 50 19.17 -11.95 -27.04
CA VAL A 50 19.94 -12.97 -27.77
C VAL A 50 19.02 -14.05 -28.34
N MET A 51 17.97 -14.43 -27.61
CA MET A 51 17.04 -15.47 -27.97
C MET A 51 15.59 -15.05 -27.63
N PRO A 52 14.89 -14.37 -28.56
CA PRO A 52 13.54 -13.86 -28.33
C PRO A 52 12.53 -14.93 -27.90
N SER A 53 12.75 -16.19 -28.28
CA SER A 53 11.92 -17.35 -27.94
C SER A 53 11.81 -17.61 -26.43
N ILE A 54 12.75 -17.12 -25.60
CA ILE A 54 12.69 -17.26 -24.14
C ILE A 54 11.86 -16.14 -23.51
N SER A 55 11.99 -14.90 -23.99
CA SER A 55 11.38 -13.73 -23.35
C SER A 55 9.93 -13.51 -23.76
N GLN A 56 9.57 -13.81 -25.00
CA GLN A 56 8.22 -13.57 -25.55
C GLN A 56 7.12 -14.29 -24.76
N PRO A 57 7.22 -15.61 -24.44
CA PRO A 57 6.15 -16.31 -23.74
C PRO A 57 5.89 -15.78 -22.33
N LEU A 58 6.96 -15.41 -21.60
CA LEU A 58 6.85 -14.87 -20.25
C LEU A 58 6.27 -13.44 -20.25
N THR A 59 6.71 -12.61 -21.20
CA THR A 59 6.22 -11.24 -21.33
C THR A 59 4.74 -11.22 -21.73
N GLU A 60 4.35 -12.07 -22.67
CA GLU A 60 2.95 -12.24 -23.08
C GLU A 60 2.10 -12.71 -21.89
N MET A 61 2.55 -13.73 -21.14
CA MET A 61 1.83 -14.22 -19.97
C MET A 61 1.64 -13.12 -18.91
N ILE A 62 2.67 -12.34 -18.60
CA ILE A 62 2.55 -11.24 -17.62
C ILE A 62 1.64 -10.13 -18.14
N SER A 63 1.74 -9.78 -19.43
CA SER A 63 0.88 -8.75 -20.03
C SER A 63 -0.62 -9.13 -20.05
N THR A 64 -0.94 -10.42 -19.94
CA THR A 64 -2.35 -10.87 -19.78
C THR A 64 -2.88 -10.72 -18.37
N ILE A 65 -2.00 -10.49 -17.39
CA ILE A 65 -2.39 -10.21 -16.01
C ILE A 65 -2.76 -8.74 -15.94
N ASP A 66 -4.04 -8.45 -15.72
CA ASP A 66 -4.45 -7.10 -15.32
C ASP A 66 -4.06 -6.91 -13.85
N PHE A 67 -2.83 -6.44 -13.62
CA PHE A 67 -2.28 -6.21 -12.29
C PHE A 67 -3.08 -5.17 -11.52
N HIS A 68 -3.61 -4.15 -12.22
CA HIS A 68 -4.45 -3.14 -11.62
C HIS A 68 -5.73 -3.77 -11.05
N ASP A 69 -6.48 -4.50 -11.88
CA ASP A 69 -7.73 -5.14 -11.46
C ASP A 69 -7.50 -6.17 -10.35
N LEU A 70 -6.46 -7.01 -10.49
CA LEU A 70 -6.11 -8.00 -9.47
C LEU A 70 -5.80 -7.33 -8.13
N LEU A 71 -5.02 -6.25 -8.13
CA LEU A 71 -4.69 -5.56 -6.90
C LEU A 71 -5.91 -4.84 -6.32
N MET A 72 -6.58 -4.01 -7.11
CA MET A 72 -7.60 -3.09 -6.59
C MET A 72 -8.93 -3.78 -6.24
N LYS A 73 -9.32 -4.81 -7.00
CA LYS A 73 -10.60 -5.52 -6.76
C LYS A 73 -10.45 -6.68 -5.79
N ILE A 74 -9.29 -7.33 -5.77
CA ILE A 74 -9.06 -8.53 -4.96
C ILE A 74 -8.08 -8.25 -3.84
N MET A 75 -6.81 -7.95 -4.13
CA MET A 75 -5.79 -7.97 -3.08
C MET A 75 -5.95 -6.87 -2.03
N LEU A 76 -6.30 -5.65 -2.44
CA LEU A 76 -6.35 -4.47 -1.57
C LEU A 76 -7.34 -4.65 -0.41
N SER A 77 -8.54 -5.18 -0.70
CA SER A 77 -9.56 -5.39 0.32
C SER A 77 -9.09 -6.38 1.40
N PHE A 78 -8.44 -7.47 0.97
CA PHE A 78 -7.87 -8.47 1.87
C PHE A 78 -6.66 -7.94 2.66
N LEU A 79 -5.72 -7.25 2.00
CA LEU A 79 -4.53 -6.69 2.64
C LEU A 79 -4.90 -5.68 3.72
N LEU A 80 -5.86 -4.77 3.43
CA LEU A 80 -6.30 -3.76 4.39
C LEU A 80 -7.07 -4.38 5.55
N PHE A 81 -7.95 -5.34 5.29
CA PHE A 81 -8.67 -6.03 6.37
C PHE A 81 -7.72 -6.85 7.25
N ALA A 82 -6.78 -7.58 6.63
CA ALA A 82 -5.80 -8.40 7.33
C ALA A 82 -4.83 -7.53 8.16
N GLY A 83 -4.33 -6.43 7.61
CA GLY A 83 -3.52 -5.47 8.35
C GLY A 83 -4.27 -4.89 9.55
N ALA A 84 -5.57 -4.60 9.39
CA ALA A 84 -6.42 -4.05 10.44
C ALA A 84 -6.76 -5.04 11.57
N ILE A 85 -6.98 -6.33 11.27
CA ILE A 85 -7.43 -7.33 12.26
C ILE A 85 -6.37 -7.63 13.34
N HIS A 86 -5.11 -7.31 13.04
CA HIS A 86 -3.97 -7.51 13.94
C HIS A 86 -3.64 -6.31 14.80
N ILE A 87 -4.24 -5.14 14.52
CA ILE A 87 -3.99 -3.92 15.30
C ILE A 87 -4.84 -3.93 16.58
N ASP A 88 -4.18 -3.68 17.71
CA ASP A 88 -4.80 -3.46 19.01
C ASP A 88 -5.47 -2.07 19.04
N ALA A 89 -6.80 -2.04 18.92
CA ALA A 89 -7.58 -0.81 18.86
C ALA A 89 -7.55 -0.01 20.16
N ALA A 90 -7.39 -0.67 21.32
CA ALA A 90 -7.31 0.02 22.60
C ALA A 90 -6.01 0.83 22.69
N LYS A 91 -4.88 0.23 22.29
CA LYS A 91 -3.61 0.95 22.17
C LYS A 91 -3.67 1.99 21.06
N LEU A 92 -4.28 1.69 19.91
CA LEU A 92 -4.37 2.62 18.78
C LEU A 92 -5.17 3.86 19.17
N LYS A 93 -6.22 3.70 20.00
CA LYS A 93 -7.02 4.81 20.53
C LYS A 93 -6.17 5.80 21.34
N ALA A 94 -5.12 5.33 22.03
CA ALA A 94 -4.19 6.21 22.75
C ALA A 94 -3.34 7.06 21.80
N GLU A 95 -3.00 6.53 20.62
CA GLU A 95 -2.19 7.19 19.58
C GLU A 95 -3.03 7.74 18.40
N ARG A 96 -4.36 7.83 18.57
CA ARG A 96 -5.30 8.13 17.47
C ARG A 96 -5.02 9.47 16.78
N LEU A 97 -4.64 10.49 17.56
CA LEU A 97 -4.45 11.84 17.03
C LEU A 97 -3.22 11.90 16.11
N PRO A 98 -2.02 11.45 16.54
CA PRO A 98 -0.88 11.29 15.63
C PRO A 98 -1.20 10.47 14.39
N VAL A 99 -1.83 9.30 14.55
CA VAL A 99 -2.10 8.38 13.44
C VAL A 99 -3.02 9.00 12.40
N ILE A 100 -4.17 9.54 12.83
CA ILE A 100 -5.16 10.12 11.91
C ILE A 100 -4.55 11.32 11.17
N VAL A 101 -3.86 12.21 11.89
CA VAL A 101 -3.28 13.41 11.27
C VAL A 101 -2.18 13.04 10.28
N LEU A 102 -1.30 12.09 10.61
CA LEU A 102 -0.27 11.63 9.67
C LEU A 102 -0.88 10.94 8.44
N ALA A 103 -1.86 10.04 8.64
CA ALA A 103 -2.51 9.31 7.57
C ALA A 103 -3.37 10.18 6.65
N THR A 104 -3.87 11.33 7.14
CA THR A 104 -4.72 12.24 6.35
C THR A 104 -3.96 13.47 5.89
N VAL A 105 -3.61 14.36 6.82
CA VAL A 105 -2.92 15.62 6.55
C VAL A 105 -1.52 15.36 6.01
N GLY A 106 -0.79 14.37 6.56
CA GLY A 106 0.51 13.98 6.03
C GLY A 106 0.42 13.47 4.59
N THR A 107 -0.58 12.64 4.28
CA THR A 107 -0.82 12.14 2.91
C THR A 107 -1.21 13.26 1.93
N LEU A 108 -2.05 14.20 2.36
CA LEU A 108 -2.39 15.39 1.56
C LEU A 108 -1.16 16.26 1.29
N ILE A 109 -0.37 16.58 2.34
CA ILE A 109 0.88 17.34 2.18
C ILE A 109 1.81 16.62 1.22
N SER A 110 2.01 15.30 1.38
CA SER A 110 2.82 14.49 0.48
C SER A 110 2.31 14.57 -0.96
N THR A 111 1.00 14.47 -1.17
CA THR A 111 0.36 14.55 -2.49
C THR A 111 0.64 15.88 -3.18
N PHE A 112 0.38 17.00 -2.51
CA PHE A 112 0.59 18.32 -3.09
C PHE A 112 2.08 18.65 -3.27
N LEU A 113 2.94 18.27 -2.32
CA LEU A 113 4.38 18.50 -2.45
C LEU A 113 4.98 17.69 -3.59
N VAL A 114 4.70 16.39 -3.67
CA VAL A 114 5.21 15.55 -4.76
C VAL A 114 4.62 16.04 -6.09
N GLY A 115 3.31 16.26 -6.18
CA GLY A 115 2.69 16.72 -7.42
C GLY A 115 3.22 18.07 -7.89
N GLY A 116 3.40 19.04 -6.98
CA GLY A 116 4.01 20.34 -7.29
C GLY A 116 5.46 20.22 -7.75
N LEU A 117 6.29 19.48 -7.02
CA LEU A 117 7.70 19.30 -7.38
C LEU A 117 7.86 18.53 -8.70
N ILE A 118 7.00 17.56 -8.97
CA ILE A 118 6.99 16.80 -10.21
C ILE A 118 6.55 17.67 -11.40
N TYR A 119 5.55 18.54 -11.21
CA TYR A 119 5.16 19.50 -12.25
C TYR A 119 6.32 20.41 -12.66
N PHE A 120 7.06 20.97 -11.69
CA PHE A 120 8.26 21.76 -11.99
C PHE A 120 9.38 20.92 -12.62
N LEU A 121 9.56 19.69 -12.16
CA LEU A 121 10.57 18.78 -12.72
C LEU A 121 10.29 18.48 -14.20
N PHE A 122 9.04 18.13 -14.53
CA PHE A 122 8.62 17.88 -15.91
C PHE A 122 8.77 19.13 -16.80
N GLY A 123 8.40 20.31 -16.28
CA GLY A 123 8.64 21.58 -16.96
C GLY A 123 10.11 21.89 -17.22
N PHE A 124 11.03 21.48 -16.32
CA PHE A 124 12.47 21.64 -16.51
C PHE A 124 13.05 20.76 -17.63
N PHE A 125 12.41 19.63 -17.92
CA PHE A 125 12.80 18.70 -19.00
C PHE A 125 12.01 18.94 -20.31
N ASP A 126 11.38 20.11 -20.47
CA ASP A 126 10.53 20.49 -21.61
C ASP A 126 9.38 19.49 -21.89
N ALA A 127 8.96 18.75 -20.85
CA ALA A 127 7.87 17.79 -20.91
C ALA A 127 6.67 18.37 -20.17
N HIS A 128 5.86 19.20 -20.84
CA HIS A 128 4.70 19.82 -20.20
C HIS A 128 3.61 18.78 -19.93
N ILE A 129 3.41 18.45 -18.65
CA ILE A 129 2.32 17.63 -18.14
C ILE A 129 1.41 18.54 -17.31
N ASP A 130 0.10 18.40 -17.49
CA ASP A 130 -0.87 19.17 -16.72
C ASP A 130 -0.74 18.91 -15.22
N PHE A 131 -0.87 19.99 -14.43
CA PHE A 131 -0.68 19.93 -12.98
C PHE A 131 -1.58 18.89 -12.29
N ILE A 132 -2.80 18.67 -12.82
CA ILE A 132 -3.73 17.68 -12.27
C ILE A 132 -3.20 16.25 -12.39
N TYR A 133 -2.50 15.91 -13.47
CA TYR A 133 -1.87 14.60 -13.63
C TYR A 133 -0.64 14.45 -12.73
N CYS A 134 0.10 15.53 -12.48
CA CYS A 134 1.16 15.53 -11.47
C CYS A 134 0.58 15.35 -10.05
N LEU A 135 -0.57 15.92 -9.75
CA LEU A 135 -1.27 15.68 -8.47
C LEU A 135 -1.77 14.24 -8.34
N LEU A 136 -2.26 13.61 -9.41
CA LEU A 136 -2.55 12.17 -9.43
C LEU A 136 -1.31 11.35 -9.09
N PHE A 137 -0.17 11.69 -9.70
CA PHE A 137 1.11 11.06 -9.39
C PHE A 137 1.51 11.27 -7.92
N GLY A 138 1.29 12.46 -7.37
CA GLY A 138 1.49 12.74 -5.95
C GLY A 138 0.62 11.85 -5.05
N ALA A 139 -0.64 11.66 -5.41
CA ALA A 139 -1.59 10.84 -4.64
C ALA A 139 -1.20 9.37 -4.67
N LEU A 140 -0.90 8.81 -5.85
CA LEU A 140 -0.58 7.39 -6.00
C LEU A 140 0.74 6.99 -5.32
N ILE A 141 1.71 7.89 -5.19
CA ILE A 141 3.00 7.61 -4.53
C ILE A 141 3.02 7.98 -3.05
N SER A 142 1.97 8.64 -2.55
CA SER A 142 1.85 9.01 -1.14
C SER A 142 1.54 7.89 -0.13
N PRO A 143 0.92 6.74 -0.47
CA PRO A 143 0.72 5.66 0.49
C PRO A 143 2.03 4.94 0.84
N THR A 144 2.06 4.27 2.00
CA THR A 144 3.24 3.53 2.50
C THR A 144 2.87 2.14 2.98
N ASP A 145 3.75 1.18 2.76
CA ASP A 145 3.59 -0.23 3.14
C ASP A 145 4.07 -0.47 4.58
N PRO A 146 3.16 -0.80 5.53
CA PRO A 146 3.54 -1.09 6.90
C PRO A 146 4.21 -2.46 7.06
N ILE A 147 3.91 -3.41 6.19
CA ILE A 147 4.17 -4.83 6.41
C ILE A 147 5.65 -5.12 6.21
N ALA A 148 6.21 -4.60 5.11
CA ALA A 148 7.64 -4.67 4.86
C ALA A 148 8.46 -4.04 6.00
N VAL A 149 7.98 -2.92 6.57
CA VAL A 149 8.67 -2.17 7.62
C VAL A 149 8.58 -2.88 8.97
N LEU A 150 7.36 -3.26 9.39
CA LEU A 150 7.12 -3.86 10.68
C LEU A 150 7.74 -5.24 10.80
N GLY A 151 7.77 -6.03 9.72
CA GLY A 151 8.48 -7.32 9.69
C GLY A 151 9.97 -7.18 10.04
N ILE A 152 10.60 -6.08 9.61
CA ILE A 152 12.01 -5.77 9.86
C ILE A 152 12.18 -5.15 11.25
N LEU A 153 11.32 -4.19 11.60
CA LEU A 153 11.40 -3.46 12.85
C LEU A 153 10.96 -4.28 14.06
N LYS A 154 10.20 -5.38 13.92
CA LYS A 154 9.92 -6.33 15.03
C LYS A 154 11.21 -6.86 15.69
N ARG A 155 12.32 -6.94 14.94
CA ARG A 155 13.64 -7.38 15.44
C ARG A 155 14.43 -6.25 16.10
N THR A 156 14.06 -5.01 15.83
CA THR A 156 14.69 -3.83 16.43
C THR A 156 13.83 -3.42 17.61
N LYS A 157 14.40 -3.29 18.81
CA LYS A 157 13.65 -3.00 20.06
C LYS A 157 13.09 -1.55 20.09
N ILE A 158 12.41 -1.11 19.03
CA ILE A 158 11.77 0.20 18.95
C ILE A 158 10.55 0.23 19.89
N PRO A 159 10.21 1.41 20.46
CA PRO A 159 9.06 1.53 21.35
C PRO A 159 7.75 1.07 20.70
N GLY A 160 6.89 0.40 21.47
CA GLY A 160 5.60 -0.09 20.99
C GLY A 160 4.66 1.03 20.48
N SER A 161 4.75 2.23 21.07
CA SER A 161 4.03 3.42 20.58
C SER A 161 4.46 3.79 19.16
N LEU A 162 5.77 3.79 18.87
CA LEU A 162 6.28 4.06 17.52
C LEU A 162 5.87 2.97 16.50
N GLN A 163 5.90 1.69 16.89
CA GLN A 163 5.40 0.59 16.03
C GLN A 163 3.94 0.81 15.66
N LEU A 164 3.13 1.22 16.64
CA LEU A 164 1.71 1.46 16.46
C LEU A 164 1.43 2.69 15.59
N LYS A 165 2.23 3.76 15.75
CA LYS A 165 2.18 4.94 14.88
C LYS A 165 2.50 4.59 13.43
N ILE A 166 3.54 3.79 13.18
CA ILE A 166 3.91 3.31 11.84
C ILE A 166 2.78 2.43 11.26
N ALA A 167 2.32 1.43 12.02
CA ALA A 167 1.28 0.51 11.57
C ALA A 167 -0.03 1.24 11.25
N GLY A 168 -0.47 2.12 12.16
CA GLY A 168 -1.69 2.89 12.00
C GLY A 168 -1.60 3.89 10.85
N GLU A 169 -0.50 4.65 10.75
CA GLU A 169 -0.33 5.63 9.68
C GLU A 169 -0.41 4.99 8.30
N SER A 170 0.37 3.94 8.05
CA SER A 170 0.33 3.22 6.78
C SER A 170 -1.03 2.59 6.48
N LEU A 171 -1.67 1.93 7.47
CA LEU A 171 -2.96 1.27 7.25
C LEU A 171 -4.06 2.25 6.83
N PHE A 172 -4.13 3.42 7.47
CA PHE A 172 -5.12 4.43 7.09
C PHE A 172 -4.70 5.23 5.86
N ASN A 173 -3.40 5.44 5.64
CA ASN A 173 -2.94 6.21 4.49
C ASN A 173 -3.23 5.52 3.16
N ASP A 174 -3.24 4.18 3.10
CA ASP A 174 -3.59 3.44 1.88
C ASP A 174 -5.02 3.78 1.46
N GLY A 175 -5.96 3.71 2.40
CA GLY A 175 -7.36 4.06 2.13
C GLY A 175 -7.55 5.53 1.78
N VAL A 176 -6.86 6.43 2.49
CA VAL A 176 -6.93 7.89 2.22
C VAL A 176 -6.32 8.22 0.86
N ALA A 177 -5.18 7.64 0.50
CA ALA A 177 -4.50 7.88 -0.76
C ALA A 177 -5.36 7.44 -1.95
N VAL A 178 -6.03 6.28 -1.85
CA VAL A 178 -6.97 5.82 -2.89
C VAL A 178 -8.14 6.80 -3.04
N VAL A 179 -8.72 7.30 -1.94
CA VAL A 179 -9.80 8.31 -2.00
C VAL A 179 -9.31 9.61 -2.65
N ILE A 180 -8.12 10.11 -2.26
CA ILE A 180 -7.52 11.30 -2.87
C ILE A 180 -7.32 11.08 -4.38
N PHE A 181 -6.78 9.92 -4.76
CA PHE A 181 -6.51 9.57 -6.15
C PHE A 181 -7.80 9.51 -6.98
N LEU A 182 -8.82 8.77 -6.53
CA LEU A 182 -10.11 8.66 -7.22
C LEU A 182 -10.81 10.01 -7.33
N THR A 183 -10.78 10.80 -6.25
CA THR A 183 -11.31 12.17 -6.26
C THR A 183 -10.63 13.02 -7.33
N ILE A 184 -9.29 13.05 -7.39
CA ILE A 184 -8.57 13.83 -8.40
C ILE A 184 -8.82 13.27 -9.81
N MET A 185 -8.96 11.96 -9.96
CA MET A 185 -9.22 11.31 -11.24
C MET A 185 -10.60 11.72 -11.78
N GLU A 186 -11.65 11.67 -10.95
CA GLU A 186 -12.99 12.10 -11.32
C GLU A 186 -13.02 13.58 -11.71
N VAL A 187 -12.30 14.42 -10.97
CA VAL A 187 -12.09 15.85 -11.27
C VAL A 187 -11.42 16.04 -12.62
N SER A 188 -10.41 15.22 -12.96
CA SER A 188 -9.70 15.32 -14.23
C SER A 188 -10.55 14.94 -15.45
N VAL A 189 -11.49 14.00 -15.29
CA VAL A 189 -12.36 13.56 -16.37
C VAL A 189 -13.53 14.54 -16.59
N LYS A 190 -14.09 15.11 -15.52
CA LYS A 190 -15.27 15.99 -15.60
C LYS A 190 -14.96 17.44 -16.02
N GLY A 191 -13.69 17.85 -15.99
CA GLY A 191 -13.23 19.19 -16.36
C GLY A 191 -13.50 20.25 -15.28
N THR A 192 -12.61 21.24 -15.19
CA THR A 192 -12.58 22.27 -14.12
C THR A 192 -13.75 23.25 -14.12
N ASP A 193 -14.51 23.33 -15.20
CA ASP A 193 -15.53 24.38 -15.39
C ASP A 193 -16.76 24.24 -14.48
N ASN A 194 -16.96 23.06 -13.87
CA ASN A 194 -18.02 22.80 -12.88
C ASN A 194 -17.49 22.50 -11.47
N LEU A 195 -16.18 22.70 -11.24
CA LEU A 195 -15.52 22.29 -10.00
C LEU A 195 -15.42 23.44 -9.00
N THR A 196 -16.40 23.51 -8.10
CA THR A 196 -16.27 24.32 -6.89
C THR A 196 -15.44 23.56 -5.86
N PHE A 197 -14.59 24.26 -5.09
CA PHE A 197 -13.86 23.69 -3.95
C PHE A 197 -14.79 22.92 -2.98
N SER A 198 -16.03 23.38 -2.83
CA SER A 198 -17.07 22.69 -2.05
C SER A 198 -17.48 21.35 -2.65
N GLY A 199 -17.52 21.19 -3.98
CA GLY A 199 -17.87 19.94 -4.65
C GLY A 199 -16.82 18.85 -4.45
N VAL A 200 -15.54 19.20 -4.60
CA VAL A 200 -14.41 18.27 -4.34
C VAL A 200 -14.37 17.86 -2.87
N SER A 201 -14.52 18.84 -1.97
CA SER A 201 -14.56 18.59 -0.53
C SER A 201 -15.73 17.69 -0.13
N LEU A 202 -16.89 17.87 -0.76
CA LEU A 202 -18.08 17.05 -0.52
C LEU A 202 -17.91 15.62 -1.05
N LEU A 203 -17.31 15.44 -2.22
CA LEU A 203 -17.01 14.12 -2.78
C LEU A 203 -16.04 13.35 -1.88
N PHE A 204 -14.93 13.99 -1.51
CA PHE A 204 -13.96 13.42 -0.58
C PHE A 204 -14.60 13.06 0.77
N LEU A 205 -15.42 13.97 1.33
CA LEU A 205 -16.11 13.72 2.59
C LEU A 205 -17.09 12.55 2.48
N ARG A 206 -17.84 12.47 1.37
CA ARG A 206 -18.78 11.38 1.10
C ARG A 206 -18.06 10.04 1.03
N GLU A 207 -16.97 9.94 0.28
CA GLU A 207 -16.21 8.68 0.15
C GLU A 207 -15.57 8.27 1.48
N ALA A 208 -14.88 9.18 2.15
CA ALA A 208 -14.15 8.89 3.38
C ALA A 208 -15.08 8.62 4.56
N VAL A 209 -16.05 9.50 4.81
CA VAL A 209 -17.00 9.34 5.92
C VAL A 209 -17.99 8.22 5.62
N GLY A 210 -18.45 8.08 4.37
CA GLY A 210 -19.30 6.98 3.94
C GLY A 210 -18.61 5.63 4.14
N GLY A 211 -17.35 5.50 3.72
CA GLY A 211 -16.54 4.29 3.96
C GLY A 211 -16.37 3.99 5.45
N LEU A 212 -16.16 5.02 6.28
CA LEU A 212 -16.03 4.86 7.74
C LEU A 212 -17.33 4.38 8.39
N ILE A 213 -18.48 4.98 8.06
CA ILE A 213 -19.78 4.59 8.60
C ILE A 213 -20.14 3.18 8.13
N TYR A 214 -19.99 2.91 6.85
CA TYR A 214 -20.29 1.59 6.28
C TYR A 214 -19.38 0.50 6.83
N GLY A 215 -18.07 0.74 6.91
CA GLY A 215 -17.12 -0.19 7.52
C GLY A 215 -17.44 -0.47 8.99
N ALA A 216 -17.93 0.54 9.72
CA ALA A 216 -18.40 0.34 11.08
C ALA A 216 -19.64 -0.57 11.13
N LEU A 217 -20.65 -0.30 10.28
CA LEU A 217 -21.85 -1.12 10.17
C LEU A 217 -21.51 -2.58 9.81
N LEU A 218 -20.64 -2.77 8.81
CA LEU A 218 -20.17 -4.08 8.36
C LEU A 218 -19.43 -4.82 9.48
N GLY A 219 -18.50 -4.14 10.17
CA GLY A 219 -17.74 -4.71 11.28
C GLY A 219 -18.64 -5.10 12.47
N TYR A 220 -19.66 -4.28 12.80
CA TYR A 220 -20.63 -4.62 13.85
C TYR A 220 -21.56 -5.76 13.43
N ALA A 221 -22.03 -5.79 12.18
CA ALA A 221 -22.82 -6.89 11.65
C ALA A 221 -22.02 -8.20 11.72
N GLY A 222 -20.76 -8.17 11.29
CA GLY A 222 -19.80 -9.26 11.45
C GLY A 222 -19.65 -9.71 12.89
N PHE A 223 -19.43 -8.78 13.81
CA PHE A 223 -19.34 -9.06 15.24
C PHE A 223 -20.56 -9.82 15.77
N PHE A 224 -21.79 -9.41 15.41
CA PHE A 224 -23.00 -10.09 15.86
C PHE A 224 -23.13 -11.50 15.27
N LEU A 225 -22.79 -11.67 13.99
CA LEU A 225 -22.79 -12.99 13.35
C LEU A 225 -21.77 -13.94 13.99
N LEU A 226 -20.54 -13.46 14.19
CA LEU A 226 -19.46 -14.22 14.82
C LEU A 226 -19.83 -14.60 16.26
N ARG A 227 -20.47 -13.71 17.02
CA ARG A 227 -20.93 -14.01 18.38
C ARG A 227 -22.03 -15.06 18.44
N SER A 228 -22.80 -15.22 17.38
CA SER A 228 -23.94 -16.15 17.33
C SER A 228 -23.55 -17.60 17.01
N ILE A 229 -22.28 -17.84 16.67
CA ILE A 229 -21.78 -19.12 16.17
C ILE A 229 -20.50 -19.47 16.97
N ASP A 230 -20.27 -20.75 17.24
CA ASP A 230 -18.99 -21.23 17.79
C ASP A 230 -18.45 -22.34 16.88
N ASN A 231 -18.00 -21.93 15.69
CA ASN A 231 -17.45 -22.82 14.67
C ASN A 231 -16.46 -22.04 13.81
N TYR A 232 -15.18 -22.22 14.12
CA TYR A 232 -14.08 -21.51 13.46
C TYR A 232 -14.11 -21.56 11.93
N LYS A 233 -14.61 -22.64 11.31
CA LYS A 233 -14.68 -22.75 9.83
C LYS A 233 -15.71 -21.77 9.27
N THR A 234 -16.89 -21.73 9.88
CA THR A 234 -17.97 -20.81 9.48
C THR A 234 -17.59 -19.37 9.78
N GLU A 235 -16.97 -19.13 10.92
CA GLU A 235 -16.52 -17.78 11.30
C GLU A 235 -15.44 -17.23 10.35
N VAL A 236 -14.45 -18.05 9.96
CA VAL A 236 -13.50 -17.68 8.90
C VAL A 236 -14.23 -17.38 7.59
N LEU A 237 -15.19 -18.21 7.17
CA LEU A 237 -15.99 -17.97 5.96
C LEU A 237 -16.76 -16.64 6.03
N ILE A 238 -17.35 -16.30 7.19
CA ILE A 238 -18.02 -15.01 7.42
C ILE A 238 -17.02 -13.86 7.23
N THR A 239 -15.80 -13.97 7.78
CA THR A 239 -14.80 -12.91 7.59
C THR A 239 -14.38 -12.74 6.13
N ILE A 240 -14.25 -13.83 5.36
CA ILE A 240 -13.99 -13.75 3.91
C ILE A 240 -15.15 -13.07 3.19
N ALA A 241 -16.40 -13.43 3.54
CA ALA A 241 -17.59 -12.83 2.96
C ALA A 241 -17.72 -11.34 3.30
N MET A 242 -17.33 -10.91 4.50
CA MET A 242 -17.27 -9.50 4.87
C MET A 242 -16.28 -8.74 3.98
N VAL A 243 -15.11 -9.30 3.70
CA VAL A 243 -14.11 -8.65 2.85
C VAL A 243 -14.59 -8.58 1.40
N MET A 244 -14.91 -9.72 0.79
CA MET A 244 -15.30 -9.77 -0.62
C MET A 244 -16.65 -9.09 -0.88
N GLY A 245 -17.68 -9.49 -0.13
CA GLY A 245 -19.03 -8.97 -0.29
C GLY A 245 -19.16 -7.53 0.20
N GLY A 246 -18.50 -7.18 1.30
CA GLY A 246 -18.52 -5.82 1.84
C GLY A 246 -17.79 -4.82 0.94
N TYR A 247 -16.65 -5.21 0.37
CA TYR A 247 -15.93 -4.34 -0.58
C TYR A 247 -16.73 -4.13 -1.86
N MET A 248 -17.31 -5.19 -2.42
CA MET A 248 -18.19 -5.10 -3.60
C MET A 248 -19.38 -4.17 -3.36
N LEU A 249 -20.06 -4.29 -2.21
CA LEU A 249 -21.17 -3.41 -1.86
C LEU A 249 -20.74 -1.96 -1.62
N ALA A 250 -19.54 -1.73 -1.08
CA ALA A 250 -19.00 -0.38 -0.92
C ALA A 250 -18.79 0.32 -2.27
N ASP A 251 -18.31 -0.42 -3.27
CA ASP A 251 -18.11 0.08 -4.64
C ASP A 251 -19.44 0.49 -5.29
N GLU A 252 -20.47 -0.37 -5.19
CA GLU A 252 -21.84 -0.09 -5.66
C GLU A 252 -22.49 1.11 -4.95
N LEU A 253 -22.13 1.36 -3.69
CA LEU A 253 -22.60 2.51 -2.91
C LEU A 253 -21.81 3.80 -3.18
N HIS A 254 -20.78 3.75 -4.03
CA HIS A 254 -19.84 4.84 -4.31
C HIS A 254 -19.25 5.43 -3.03
N ILE A 255 -18.73 4.56 -2.17
CA ILE A 255 -18.02 4.91 -0.94
C ILE A 255 -16.67 4.19 -0.90
N SER A 256 -15.75 4.65 -0.04
CA SER A 256 -14.41 4.07 0.02
C SER A 256 -14.41 2.64 0.58
N GLY A 257 -14.33 1.66 -0.31
CA GLY A 257 -14.08 0.25 0.03
C GLY A 257 -12.83 0.05 0.88
N PRO A 258 -11.67 0.65 0.53
CA PRO A 258 -10.45 0.57 1.33
C PRO A 258 -10.64 0.99 2.79
N ILE A 259 -11.23 2.18 3.03
CA ILE A 259 -11.49 2.67 4.39
C ILE A 259 -12.50 1.77 5.10
N ALA A 260 -13.52 1.28 4.40
CA ALA A 260 -14.49 0.36 4.96
C ALA A 260 -13.84 -0.94 5.48
N MET A 261 -12.90 -1.52 4.72
CA MET A 261 -12.18 -2.74 5.11
C MET A 261 -11.27 -2.52 6.33
N VAL A 262 -10.57 -1.38 6.39
CA VAL A 262 -9.77 -1.00 7.56
C VAL A 262 -10.64 -0.92 8.82
N VAL A 263 -11.78 -0.22 8.75
CA VAL A 263 -12.68 -0.06 9.90
C VAL A 263 -13.33 -1.39 10.29
N ALA A 264 -13.80 -2.18 9.33
CA ALA A 264 -14.39 -3.49 9.57
C ALA A 264 -13.37 -4.46 10.20
N GLY A 265 -12.13 -4.46 9.71
CA GLY A 265 -11.04 -5.27 10.25
C GLY A 265 -10.66 -4.88 11.69
N LEU A 266 -10.58 -3.58 11.99
CA LEU A 266 -10.30 -3.08 13.35
C LEU A 266 -11.39 -3.51 14.35
N ILE A 267 -12.67 -3.44 13.96
CA ILE A 267 -13.78 -3.87 14.82
C ILE A 267 -13.75 -5.39 15.02
N THR A 268 -13.60 -6.15 13.95
CA THR A 268 -13.55 -7.63 13.98
C THR A 268 -12.37 -8.13 14.82
N GLY A 269 -11.19 -7.54 14.64
CA GLY A 269 -9.95 -7.94 15.31
C GLY A 269 -9.87 -7.60 16.79
N ASN A 270 -10.73 -6.70 17.30
CA ASN A 270 -10.72 -6.30 18.70
C ASN A 270 -11.98 -6.77 19.42
N LYS A 271 -13.14 -6.21 19.07
CA LYS A 271 -14.40 -6.59 19.71
C LYS A 271 -14.75 -8.05 19.45
N GLY A 272 -14.50 -8.54 18.22
CA GLY A 272 -14.72 -9.95 17.89
C GLY A 272 -13.88 -10.88 18.77
N LYS A 273 -12.59 -10.57 18.92
CA LYS A 273 -11.66 -11.35 19.72
C LYS A 273 -11.90 -11.29 21.24
N GLU A 274 -12.52 -10.22 21.76
CA GLU A 274 -12.75 -10.02 23.20
C GLU A 274 -14.12 -10.50 23.67
N LEU A 275 -15.16 -10.37 22.84
CA LEU A 275 -16.56 -10.52 23.27
C LEU A 275 -17.41 -11.47 22.41
N ALA A 276 -16.88 -11.97 21.29
CA ALA A 276 -17.63 -12.82 20.36
C ALA A 276 -17.04 -14.22 20.14
N MET A 277 -15.72 -14.37 20.17
CA MET A 277 -15.04 -15.61 19.77
C MET A 277 -14.59 -16.44 20.97
N SER A 278 -14.64 -17.76 20.82
CA SER A 278 -13.89 -18.69 21.68
C SER A 278 -12.37 -18.57 21.43
N ASP A 279 -11.54 -19.01 22.37
CA ASP A 279 -10.07 -18.93 22.26
C ASP A 279 -9.54 -19.67 21.02
N THR A 280 -10.18 -20.81 20.69
CA THR A 280 -9.87 -21.59 19.48
C THR A 280 -10.17 -20.79 18.22
N THR A 281 -11.37 -20.21 18.10
CA THR A 281 -11.70 -19.42 16.90
C THR A 281 -10.81 -18.19 16.78
N ARG A 282 -10.52 -17.50 17.89
CA ARG A 282 -9.60 -16.36 17.91
C ARG A 282 -8.23 -16.71 17.34
N ASP A 283 -7.69 -17.87 17.70
CA ASP A 283 -6.41 -18.38 17.18
C ASP A 283 -6.49 -18.72 15.69
N TYR A 284 -7.52 -19.46 15.25
CA TYR A 284 -7.69 -19.85 13.85
C TYR A 284 -7.89 -18.64 12.92
N ILE A 285 -8.74 -17.68 13.29
CA ILE A 285 -8.95 -16.45 12.50
C ILE A 285 -7.67 -15.63 12.45
N GLY A 286 -6.96 -15.48 13.59
CA GLY A 286 -5.68 -14.78 13.64
C GLY A 286 -4.66 -15.38 12.67
N LYS A 287 -4.41 -16.69 12.78
CA LYS A 287 -3.47 -17.41 11.91
C LYS A 287 -3.89 -17.38 10.44
N PHE A 288 -5.19 -17.54 10.15
CA PHE A 288 -5.70 -17.48 8.79
C PHE A 288 -5.39 -16.13 8.14
N TRP A 289 -5.75 -15.03 8.80
CA TRP A 289 -5.53 -13.69 8.23
C TRP A 289 -4.06 -13.29 8.20
N GLU A 290 -3.23 -13.74 9.15
CA GLU A 290 -1.76 -13.60 9.07
C GLU A 290 -1.21 -14.31 7.83
N LEU A 291 -1.60 -15.56 7.57
CA LEU A 291 -1.15 -16.31 6.40
C LEU A 291 -1.64 -15.70 5.08
N ILE A 292 -2.90 -15.25 5.02
CA ILE A 292 -3.45 -14.58 3.85
C ILE A 292 -2.69 -13.28 3.56
N ASP A 293 -2.42 -12.47 4.59
CA ASP A 293 -1.63 -11.25 4.45
C ASP A 293 -0.24 -11.55 3.90
N GLU A 294 0.47 -12.51 4.49
CA GLU A 294 1.82 -12.91 4.03
C GLU A 294 1.82 -13.41 2.59
N ILE A 295 0.86 -14.25 2.20
CA ILE A 295 0.75 -14.82 0.84
C ILE A 295 0.43 -13.71 -0.17
N LEU A 296 -0.54 -12.84 0.13
CA LEU A 296 -0.93 -11.76 -0.78
C LEU A 296 0.20 -10.75 -0.95
N ASN A 297 0.93 -10.40 0.10
CA ASN A 297 2.12 -9.56 -0.03
C ASN A 297 3.22 -10.26 -0.84
N ALA A 298 3.48 -11.54 -0.61
CA ALA A 298 4.45 -12.28 -1.39
C ALA A 298 4.12 -12.25 -2.90
N ILE A 299 2.84 -12.47 -3.25
CA ILE A 299 2.34 -12.35 -4.62
C ILE A 299 2.46 -10.90 -5.13
N LEU A 300 2.11 -9.91 -4.31
CA LEU A 300 2.18 -8.50 -4.68
C LEU A 300 3.60 -8.11 -5.10
N PHE A 301 4.59 -8.41 -4.26
CA PHE A 301 5.99 -8.09 -4.52
C PHE A 301 6.58 -8.90 -5.68
N LEU A 302 6.12 -10.15 -5.88
CA LEU A 302 6.47 -10.93 -7.06
C LEU A 302 5.98 -10.23 -8.35
N LEU A 303 4.70 -9.85 -8.39
CA LEU A 303 4.08 -9.22 -9.55
C LEU A 303 4.73 -7.86 -9.83
N VAL A 304 4.99 -7.06 -8.80
CA VAL A 304 5.77 -5.82 -8.94
C VAL A 304 7.15 -6.11 -9.53
N GLY A 305 7.89 -7.12 -9.08
CA GLY A 305 9.20 -7.46 -9.66
C GLY A 305 9.12 -7.92 -11.13
N PHE A 306 8.03 -8.58 -11.52
CA PHE A 306 7.77 -9.04 -12.88
C PHE A 306 7.23 -7.96 -13.81
N GLU A 307 6.60 -6.92 -13.28
CA GLU A 307 6.13 -5.77 -14.06
C GLU A 307 7.28 -5.10 -14.85
N MET A 308 8.53 -5.19 -14.37
CA MET A 308 9.73 -4.73 -15.11
C MET A 308 9.85 -5.33 -16.52
N LEU A 309 9.26 -6.50 -16.77
CA LEU A 309 9.28 -7.13 -18.09
C LEU A 309 8.44 -6.37 -19.12
N VAL A 310 7.42 -5.65 -18.66
CA VAL A 310 6.45 -4.95 -19.51
C VAL A 310 6.71 -3.43 -19.55
N VAL A 311 7.34 -2.88 -18.50
CA VAL A 311 7.68 -1.44 -18.43
C VAL A 311 8.69 -1.07 -19.53
N LYS A 312 8.30 -0.11 -20.38
CA LYS A 312 9.18 0.44 -21.41
C LYS A 312 10.28 1.26 -20.75
N VAL A 313 11.53 0.88 -20.99
CA VAL A 313 12.69 1.62 -20.47
C VAL A 313 13.03 2.78 -21.40
N ASN A 314 12.75 4.00 -20.94
CA ASN A 314 13.20 5.23 -21.58
C ASN A 314 14.22 5.92 -20.66
N ILE A 315 15.41 6.20 -21.20
CA ILE A 315 16.54 6.77 -20.43
C ILE A 315 16.19 8.14 -19.84
N GLY A 316 15.49 9.01 -20.59
CA GLY A 316 15.09 10.33 -20.09
C GLY A 316 14.12 10.22 -18.91
N ILE A 317 13.11 9.34 -19.03
CA ILE A 317 12.14 9.08 -17.95
C ILE A 317 12.83 8.42 -16.76
N MET A 318 13.84 7.58 -16.97
CA MET A 318 14.61 6.95 -15.90
C MET A 318 15.41 7.98 -15.09
N ILE A 319 15.99 9.00 -15.75
CA ILE A 319 16.66 10.11 -15.07
C ILE A 319 15.66 10.88 -14.20
N ILE A 320 14.48 11.21 -14.75
CA ILE A 320 13.39 11.82 -13.99
C ILE A 320 13.01 10.92 -12.81
N GLY A 321 12.88 9.61 -13.01
CA GLY A 321 12.64 8.62 -11.97
C GLY A 321 13.65 8.66 -10.82
N VAL A 322 14.94 8.76 -11.14
CA VAL A 322 16.00 8.87 -10.13
C VAL A 322 15.90 10.18 -9.35
N ILE A 323 15.63 11.31 -10.02
CA ILE A 323 15.43 12.60 -9.34
C ILE A 323 14.17 12.54 -8.44
N THR A 324 13.11 11.88 -8.91
CA THR A 324 11.86 11.69 -8.17
C THR A 324 12.07 10.93 -6.87
N ILE A 325 13.04 10.01 -6.77
CA ILE A 325 13.39 9.36 -5.49
C ILE A 325 13.72 10.42 -4.43
N PHE A 326 14.57 11.40 -4.76
CA PHE A 326 14.94 12.46 -3.82
C PHE A 326 13.77 13.38 -3.51
N VAL A 327 12.94 13.69 -4.52
CA VAL A 327 11.70 14.47 -4.34
C VAL A 327 10.75 13.78 -3.35
N VAL A 328 10.51 12.47 -3.52
CA VAL A 328 9.61 11.69 -2.66
C VAL A 328 10.19 11.58 -1.23
N LEU A 329 11.49 11.38 -1.07
CA LEU A 329 12.13 11.36 0.25
C LEU A 329 12.03 12.71 0.97
N LEU A 330 12.28 13.81 0.25
CA LEU A 330 12.14 15.16 0.79
C LEU A 330 10.69 15.46 1.17
N ALA A 331 9.76 15.18 0.27
CA ALA A 331 8.33 15.37 0.50
C ALA A 331 7.85 14.54 1.70
N ARG A 332 8.30 13.29 1.84
CA ARG A 332 8.00 12.43 3.00
C ARG A 332 8.57 13.00 4.29
N TRP A 333 9.79 13.52 4.28
CA TRP A 333 10.38 14.13 5.47
C TRP A 333 9.57 15.35 5.92
N ILE A 334 9.17 16.23 4.98
CA ILE A 334 8.33 17.39 5.27
C ILE A 334 6.92 16.97 5.73
N SER A 335 6.30 16.00 5.05
CA SER A 335 4.94 15.55 5.34
C SER A 335 4.80 14.84 6.68
N VAL A 336 5.91 14.31 7.22
CA VAL A 336 5.98 13.74 8.57
C VAL A 336 6.41 14.80 9.58
N ALA A 337 7.43 15.61 9.28
CA ALA A 337 7.98 16.60 10.20
C ALA A 337 6.99 17.71 10.53
N LEU A 338 6.28 18.24 9.53
CA LEU A 338 5.35 19.35 9.73
C LEU A 338 4.19 18.96 10.65
N PRO A 339 3.43 17.86 10.43
CA PRO A 339 2.37 17.48 11.35
C PRO A 339 2.88 17.09 12.73
N ILE A 340 4.03 16.38 12.83
CA ILE A 340 4.59 16.01 14.14
C ILE A 340 4.98 17.24 14.95
N THR A 341 5.65 18.21 14.34
CA THR A 341 6.06 19.44 15.04
C THR A 341 4.86 20.25 15.53
N LEU A 342 3.80 20.35 14.72
CA LEU A 342 2.55 20.99 15.11
C LEU A 342 1.79 20.22 16.20
N LEU A 343 1.90 18.90 16.23
CA LEU A 343 1.24 18.04 17.21
C LEU A 343 2.02 17.84 18.51
N ARG A 344 3.32 18.20 18.58
CA ARG A 344 4.13 18.07 19.80
C ARG A 344 3.50 18.65 21.07
N PRO A 345 2.75 19.78 21.04
CA PRO A 345 2.05 20.29 22.22
C PRO A 345 0.89 19.39 22.68
N PHE A 346 0.31 18.60 21.78
CA PHE A 346 -0.92 17.83 21.99
C PHE A 346 -0.71 16.31 22.09
N ALA A 347 0.47 15.82 21.67
CA ALA A 347 0.79 14.40 21.65
C ALA A 347 2.28 14.14 21.94
N ARG A 348 2.57 12.98 22.53
CA ARG A 348 3.95 12.56 22.83
C ARG A 348 4.56 11.86 21.62
N PHE A 349 5.75 12.32 21.24
CA PHE A 349 6.55 11.71 20.19
C PHE A 349 7.92 11.34 20.74
N GLU A 350 8.43 10.20 20.27
CA GLU A 350 9.78 9.74 20.50
C GLU A 350 10.77 10.73 19.84
N LYS A 351 11.94 10.93 20.45
CA LYS A 351 12.95 11.92 20.01
C LYS A 351 13.30 11.78 18.53
N HIS A 352 13.43 10.54 18.07
CA HIS A 352 13.78 10.18 16.69
C HIS A 352 12.58 9.74 15.84
N ALA A 353 11.34 10.01 16.27
CA ALA A 353 10.13 9.58 15.58
C ALA A 353 10.07 10.06 14.12
N ILE A 354 10.41 11.33 13.86
CA ILE A 354 10.38 11.92 12.50
C ILE A 354 11.29 11.14 11.56
N SER A 355 12.53 10.88 11.97
CA SER A 355 13.51 10.17 11.14
C SER A 355 13.10 8.72 10.87
N ILE A 356 12.57 8.03 11.88
CA ILE A 356 12.14 6.62 11.73
C ILE A 356 10.87 6.53 10.89
N LEU A 357 9.88 7.40 11.09
CA LEU A 357 8.64 7.44 10.31
C LEU A 357 8.87 7.88 8.85
N ALA A 358 9.79 8.83 8.62
CA ALA A 358 10.13 9.28 7.28
C ALA A 358 10.93 8.21 6.52
N TRP A 359 11.98 7.64 7.13
CA TRP A 359 12.81 6.61 6.49
C TRP A 359 12.09 5.26 6.37
N GLY A 360 11.23 4.95 7.33
CA GLY A 360 10.40 3.75 7.36
C GLY A 360 9.14 3.85 6.50
N GLY A 361 8.88 4.97 5.83
CA GLY A 361 7.75 5.09 4.89
C GLY A 361 8.05 4.40 3.56
N LEU A 362 8.09 3.06 3.54
CA LEU A 362 8.35 2.29 2.31
C LEU A 362 7.17 2.44 1.34
N ARG A 363 7.44 2.75 0.07
CA ARG A 363 6.46 2.67 -1.02
C ARG A 363 6.27 1.22 -1.44
N GLY A 364 5.02 0.81 -1.63
CA GLY A 364 4.61 -0.57 -1.91
C GLY A 364 3.95 -0.77 -3.27
N GLY A 365 3.37 -1.95 -3.47
CA GLY A 365 2.75 -2.34 -4.74
C GLY A 365 1.45 -1.59 -5.09
N ILE A 366 0.77 -1.01 -4.09
CA ILE A 366 -0.45 -0.18 -4.30
C ILE A 366 -0.13 1.00 -5.23
N SER A 367 1.02 1.67 -5.03
CA SER A 367 1.44 2.78 -5.89
C SER A 367 1.59 2.35 -7.36
N VAL A 368 2.14 1.16 -7.60
CA VAL A 368 2.32 0.62 -8.96
C VAL A 368 0.96 0.33 -9.61
N ALA A 369 0.01 -0.25 -8.87
CA ALA A 369 -1.32 -0.55 -9.40
C ALA A 369 -2.15 0.71 -9.69
N LEU A 370 -2.02 1.75 -8.86
CA LEU A 370 -2.65 3.05 -9.13
C LEU A 370 -2.00 3.75 -10.33
N ALA A 371 -0.69 3.62 -10.53
CA ALA A 371 -0.04 4.12 -11.74
C ALA A 371 -0.54 3.39 -13.00
N LEU A 372 -0.73 2.07 -12.93
CA LEU A 372 -1.24 1.26 -14.04
C LEU A 372 -2.72 1.51 -14.35
N SER A 373 -3.48 2.02 -13.39
CA SER A 373 -4.90 2.37 -13.59
C SER A 373 -5.11 3.63 -14.42
N LEU A 374 -4.06 4.43 -14.61
CA LEU A 374 -4.14 5.65 -15.39
C LEU A 374 -4.38 5.31 -16.88
N PRO A 375 -5.28 6.02 -17.57
CA PRO A 375 -5.37 5.97 -19.02
C PRO A 375 -4.06 6.39 -19.70
N ALA A 376 -3.83 5.94 -20.94
CA ALA A 376 -2.63 6.29 -21.68
C ALA A 376 -2.52 7.81 -21.92
N GLU A 377 -3.65 8.48 -22.06
CA GLU A 377 -3.80 9.93 -22.21
C GLU A 377 -3.32 10.68 -20.96
N MET A 378 -3.32 10.03 -19.79
CA MET A 378 -2.86 10.58 -18.52
C MET A 378 -1.40 10.19 -18.20
N TYR A 379 -0.57 10.01 -19.24
CA TYR A 379 0.87 9.72 -19.12
C TYR A 379 1.18 8.45 -18.31
N ARG A 380 0.34 7.42 -18.42
CA ARG A 380 0.48 6.14 -17.71
C ARG A 380 1.89 5.59 -17.80
N ASP A 381 2.43 5.43 -19.02
CA ASP A 381 3.73 4.79 -19.25
C ASP A 381 4.86 5.54 -18.50
N GLN A 382 4.85 6.88 -18.50
CA GLN A 382 5.80 7.72 -17.78
C GLN A 382 5.69 7.53 -16.27
N PHE A 383 4.47 7.64 -15.73
CA PHE A 383 4.24 7.54 -14.29
C PHE A 383 4.50 6.13 -13.76
N VAL A 384 4.21 5.09 -14.53
CA VAL A 384 4.57 3.71 -14.18
C VAL A 384 6.08 3.57 -14.07
N SER A 385 6.86 4.02 -15.06
CA SER A 385 8.33 3.96 -15.00
C SER A 385 8.93 4.72 -13.80
N ILE A 386 8.40 5.91 -13.50
CA ILE A 386 8.86 6.73 -12.37
C ILE A 386 8.47 6.06 -11.04
N THR A 387 7.22 5.62 -10.91
CA THR A 387 6.72 4.90 -9.72
C THR A 387 7.57 3.67 -9.45
N TYR A 388 7.90 2.93 -10.51
CA TYR A 388 8.74 1.74 -10.42
C TYR A 388 10.12 2.05 -9.85
N SER A 389 10.76 3.13 -10.33
CA SER A 389 12.06 3.58 -9.84
C SER A 389 12.02 3.91 -8.34
N VAL A 390 10.96 4.58 -7.89
CA VAL A 390 10.75 4.93 -6.47
C VAL A 390 10.48 3.69 -5.62
N VAL A 391 9.63 2.78 -6.08
CA VAL A 391 9.24 1.57 -5.34
C VAL A 391 10.41 0.61 -5.20
N ILE A 392 11.20 0.37 -6.26
CA ILE A 392 12.43 -0.43 -6.18
C ILE A 392 13.40 0.18 -5.16
N PHE A 393 13.68 1.48 -5.29
CA PHE A 393 14.60 2.15 -4.38
C PHE A 393 14.12 2.03 -2.94
N SER A 394 12.84 2.30 -2.69
CA SER A 394 12.24 2.19 -1.38
C SER A 394 12.44 0.79 -0.80
N ILE A 395 12.00 -0.25 -1.50
CA ILE A 395 11.99 -1.61 -0.93
C ILE A 395 13.41 -2.16 -0.74
N ILE A 396 14.31 -1.95 -1.70
CA ILE A 396 15.68 -2.47 -1.63
C ILE A 396 16.54 -1.59 -0.72
N VAL A 397 16.57 -0.27 -0.95
CA VAL A 397 17.48 0.62 -0.23
C VAL A 397 16.91 0.98 1.13
N GLN A 398 15.71 1.57 1.21
CA GLN A 398 15.14 1.93 2.51
C GLN A 398 14.83 0.68 3.33
N GLY A 399 14.28 -0.37 2.72
CA GLY A 399 13.94 -1.62 3.40
C GLY A 399 15.15 -2.34 4.01
N LEU A 400 16.29 -2.42 3.31
CA LEU A 400 17.49 -3.06 3.88
C LEU A 400 18.25 -2.16 4.86
N THR A 401 18.02 -0.85 4.86
CA THR A 401 18.73 0.11 5.72
C THR A 401 17.95 0.53 6.96
N ILE A 402 16.62 0.42 6.98
CA ILE A 402 15.76 0.87 8.08
C ILE A 402 16.14 0.23 9.42
N GLU A 403 16.50 -1.06 9.43
CA GLU A 403 16.95 -1.75 10.65
C GLU A 403 18.20 -1.08 11.25
N ARG A 404 19.18 -0.74 10.40
CA ARG A 404 20.43 -0.10 10.83
C ARG A 404 20.17 1.34 11.32
N VAL A 405 19.33 2.07 10.60
CA VAL A 405 18.93 3.44 10.97
C VAL A 405 18.21 3.44 12.32
N ALA A 406 17.22 2.56 12.49
CA ALA A 406 16.46 2.43 13.73
C ALA A 406 17.36 2.01 14.91
N LYS A 407 18.24 1.02 14.73
CA LYS A 407 19.20 0.60 15.78
C LYS A 407 20.14 1.74 16.20
N LYS A 408 20.68 2.48 15.23
CA LYS A 408 21.58 3.61 15.52
C LYS A 408 20.86 4.69 16.33
N LEU A 409 19.65 5.07 15.92
CA LEU A 409 18.89 6.13 16.57
C LEU A 409 18.40 5.74 17.96
N VAL A 410 17.90 4.49 18.13
CA VAL A 410 17.44 4.00 19.43
C VAL A 410 18.58 3.78 20.43
N ASN A 411 19.78 3.38 19.97
CA ASN A 411 20.94 3.24 20.87
C ASN A 411 21.58 4.60 21.24
N THR A 412 21.15 5.70 20.63
CA THR A 412 21.60 7.06 20.97
C THR A 412 20.63 7.75 21.95
N ASP A 413 19.55 7.06 22.31
CA ASP A 413 18.64 7.39 23.43
C ASP A 413 19.07 6.61 24.67
#